data_AF-N6YGM8-F1
#
_entry.id   AF-N6YGM8-F1
#
_cell.length_a   1.000
_cell.length_b   1.000
_cell.length_c   1.000
_cell.angle_alpha   90.00
_cell.angle_beta   90.00
_cell.angle_gamma   90.00
#
_symmetry.space_group_name_H-M   'P 1'
#
loop_
_entity.id
_entity.type
_entity.pdbx_description
1 polymer ?
#
loop_
_entity_poly.entity_id
_entity_poly.type
_entity_poly.pdbx_seq_one_letter_code
_entity_poly.pdbx_strand_id
1 'polypeptide(L)'
;MATITHEPVEQAVDELTRLSGDEESRRAASVRERALINGRSELNAAERRGRQAAHTEAALKMIEAKRFNDATVAELSGLSEEEVRRLRAQD
;
A
#
# COMPACT_ATOMS: atom_id res chain seq x y z
N MET A 1 41.80 7.63 19.88
CA MET A 1 40.68 7.72 20.84
C MET A 1 41.14 8.65 21.94
N ALA A 2 40.48 9.79 22.15
CA ALA A 2 40.86 10.72 23.19
C ALA A 2 40.39 10.13 24.53
N THR A 3 41.33 9.86 25.44
CA THR A 3 41.03 9.40 26.80
C THR A 3 40.36 10.57 27.54
N ILE A 4 39.05 10.50 27.73
CA ILE A 4 38.30 11.53 28.47
C ILE A 4 38.59 11.30 29.95
N THR A 5 39.55 12.04 30.50
CA THR A 5 40.06 11.84 31.88
C THR A 5 39.24 12.59 32.94
N HIS A 6 38.11 13.20 32.57
CA HIS A 6 37.34 14.08 33.45
C HIS A 6 35.95 13.48 33.72
N GLU A 7 35.75 13.02 34.96
CA GLU A 7 34.54 12.32 35.44
C GLU A 7 33.18 12.91 34.98
N PRO A 8 32.96 14.25 34.99
CA PRO A 8 31.67 14.81 34.58
C PRO A 8 31.40 14.65 33.08
N VAL A 9 32.46 14.60 32.26
CA VAL A 9 32.36 14.43 30.81
C VAL A 9 32.07 12.97 30.49
N GLU A 10 32.65 12.03 31.22
CA GLU A 10 32.33 10.60 31.09
C GLU A 10 30.87 10.31 31.48
N GLN A 11 30.40 10.89 32.60
CA GLN A 11 29.00 10.82 32.99
C GLN A 11 28.04 11.45 31.96
N ALA A 12 28.40 12.60 31.38
CA ALA A 12 27.61 13.22 30.33
C ALA A 12 27.58 12.37 29.04
N VAL A 13 28.68 11.70 28.69
CA VAL A 13 28.75 10.79 27.54
C VAL A 13 27.93 9.53 27.79
N ASP A 14 27.97 8.96 28.99
CA ASP A 14 27.16 7.79 29.35
C ASP A 14 25.67 8.12 29.37
N GLU A 15 25.31 9.29 29.88
CA GLU A 15 23.93 9.77 29.88
C GLU A 15 23.43 10.06 28.46
N LEU A 16 24.26 10.69 27.62
CA LEU A 16 23.97 10.88 26.20
C LEU A 16 23.83 9.55 25.46
N THR A 17 24.68 8.57 25.75
CA THR A 17 24.64 7.25 25.12
C THR A 17 23.34 6.52 25.50
N ARG A 18 22.93 6.61 26.76
CA ARG A 18 21.67 6.05 27.26
C ARG A 18 20.46 6.73 26.62
N LEU A 19 20.42 8.06 26.61
CA LEU A 19 19.35 8.85 26.02
C LEU A 19 19.26 8.62 24.50
N SER A 20 20.41 8.49 23.83
CA SER A 20 20.52 8.20 22.40
C SER A 20 20.01 6.80 22.07
N GLY A 21 20.30 5.80 22.90
CA GLY A 21 19.74 4.44 22.75
C GLY A 21 18.22 4.42 22.84
N ASP A 22 17.62 5.19 23.74
CA ASP A 22 16.17 5.33 23.87
C ASP A 22 15.55 6.09 22.68
N GLU A 23 16.24 7.11 22.17
CA GLU A 23 15.80 7.86 20.99
C GLU A 23 15.92 7.04 19.70
N GLU A 24 17.03 6.32 19.51
CA GLU A 24 17.22 5.42 18.38
C GLU A 24 16.22 4.27 18.40
N SER A 25 15.95 3.69 19.57
CA SER A 25 14.91 2.66 19.73
C SER A 25 13.52 3.19 19.34
N ARG A 26 13.17 4.41 19.76
CA ARG A 26 11.92 5.07 19.35
C ARG A 26 11.87 5.33 17.85
N ARG A 27 12.97 5.79 17.24
CA ARG A 27 13.07 5.99 15.80
C ARG A 27 12.90 4.66 15.04
N ALA A 28 13.57 3.60 15.47
CA ALA A 28 13.46 2.27 14.87
C ALA A 28 12.03 1.71 14.97
N ALA A 29 11.37 1.86 16.12
CA ALA A 29 9.97 1.48 16.29
C ALA A 29 9.03 2.26 15.35
N SER A 30 9.22 3.59 15.24
CA SER A 30 8.44 4.43 14.33
C SER A 30 8.63 4.06 12.85
N VAL A 31 9.87 3.77 12.43
CA VAL A 31 10.16 3.31 11.06
C VAL A 31 9.48 1.97 10.79
N ARG A 32 9.54 1.02 11.75
CA ARG A 32 8.87 -0.27 11.63
C ARG A 32 7.36 -0.13 11.52
N GLU A 33 6.76 0.70 12.37
CA GLU A 33 5.32 0.97 12.32
C GLU A 33 4.90 1.58 10.97
N ARG A 34 5.64 2.57 10.48
CA ARG A 34 5.41 3.16 9.14
C ARG A 34 5.56 2.13 8.03
N ALA A 35 6.58 1.27 8.09
CA ALA A 35 6.77 0.20 7.11
C ALA A 35 5.60 -0.79 7.10
N LEU A 36 5.07 -1.16 8.27
CA LEU A 36 3.89 -2.03 8.39
C LEU A 36 2.63 -1.37 7.84
N ILE A 37 2.40 -0.08 8.13
CA ILE A 37 1.24 0.68 7.63
C ILE A 37 1.31 0.81 6.11
N ASN A 38 2.48 1.15 5.57
CA ASN A 38 2.69 1.29 4.13
C ASN A 38 2.50 -0.06 3.43
N GLY A 39 3.12 -1.14 3.95
CA GLY A 39 2.94 -2.49 3.42
C GLY A 39 1.48 -2.93 3.41
N ARG A 40 0.72 -2.67 4.48
CA ARG A 40 -0.72 -2.96 4.53
C ARG A 40 -1.52 -2.14 3.50
N SER A 41 -1.15 -0.87 3.32
CA SER A 41 -1.81 0.02 2.36
C SER A 41 -1.56 -0.41 0.92
N GLU A 42 -0.34 -0.84 0.60
CA GLU A 42 0.05 -1.37 -0.70
C GLU A 42 -0.68 -2.67 -1.03
N LEU A 43 -0.76 -3.61 -0.07
CA LEU A 43 -1.51 -4.86 -0.23
C LEU A 43 -2.98 -4.59 -0.51
N ASN A 44 -3.61 -3.70 0.27
CA ASN A 44 -5.00 -3.32 0.04
C ASN A 44 -5.21 -2.66 -1.33
N ALA A 45 -4.25 -1.85 -1.78
CA ALA A 45 -4.30 -1.22 -3.10
C ALA A 45 -4.11 -2.25 -4.23
N ALA A 46 -3.26 -3.25 -4.03
CA ALA A 46 -3.08 -4.36 -4.98
C ALA A 46 -4.35 -5.21 -5.07
N GLU A 47 -4.97 -5.53 -3.93
CA GLU A 47 -6.22 -6.31 -3.88
C GLU A 47 -7.38 -5.59 -4.57
N ARG A 48 -7.55 -4.29 -4.33
CA ARG A 48 -8.54 -3.47 -5.05
C ARG A 48 -8.30 -3.45 -6.56
N ARG A 49 -7.05 -3.24 -6.97
CA ARG A 49 -6.66 -3.28 -8.40
C ARG A 49 -6.95 -4.64 -9.03
N GLY A 50 -6.64 -5.73 -8.32
CA GLY A 50 -6.91 -7.09 -8.77
C GLY A 50 -8.40 -7.37 -8.97
N ARG A 51 -9.25 -6.96 -8.01
CA ARG A 51 -10.71 -7.07 -8.16
C ARG A 51 -11.21 -6.28 -9.38
N GLN A 52 -10.77 -5.03 -9.52
CA GLN A 52 -11.20 -4.20 -10.63
C GLN A 52 -10.76 -4.78 -11.98
N ALA A 53 -9.53 -5.28 -12.08
CA ALA A 53 -9.05 -5.97 -13.27
C ALA A 53 -9.90 -7.21 -13.60
N ALA A 54 -10.26 -8.02 -12.60
CA ALA A 54 -11.12 -9.19 -12.79
C ALA A 54 -12.52 -8.82 -13.30
N HIS A 55 -13.13 -7.75 -12.75
CA HIS A 55 -14.42 -7.24 -13.22
C HIS A 55 -14.35 -6.76 -14.68
N THR A 56 -13.29 -6.02 -15.04
CA THR A 56 -13.08 -5.58 -16.43
C THR A 56 -12.81 -6.74 -17.38
N GLU A 57 -12.01 -7.73 -16.98
CA GLU A 57 -11.72 -8.89 -17.82
C GLU A 57 -12.97 -9.74 -18.05
N ALA A 58 -13.80 -9.94 -17.01
CA ALA A 58 -15.08 -10.62 -17.14
C ALA A 58 -16.02 -9.89 -18.11
N ALA A 59 -16.10 -8.55 -18.02
CA ALA A 59 -16.87 -7.75 -18.95
C ALA A 59 -16.38 -7.87 -20.39
N LEU A 60 -15.06 -7.81 -20.63
CA LEU A 60 -14.47 -7.97 -21.96
C LEU A 60 -14.80 -9.33 -22.57
N LYS A 61 -14.65 -10.43 -21.81
CA LYS A 61 -15.02 -11.79 -22.28
C LYS A 61 -16.51 -11.88 -22.63
N MET A 62 -17.38 -11.21 -21.88
CA MET A 62 -18.82 -11.19 -22.17
C MET A 62 -19.16 -10.33 -23.40
N ILE A 63 -18.44 -9.22 -23.62
CA ILE A 63 -18.58 -8.38 -24.82
C ILE A 63 -18.09 -9.15 -26.05
N GLU A 64 -16.92 -9.80 -25.97
CA GLU A 64 -16.35 -10.63 -27.03
C GLU A 64 -17.29 -11.78 -27.42
N ALA A 65 -17.98 -12.38 -26.44
CA ALA A 65 -18.98 -13.40 -26.69
C ALA A 65 -20.20 -12.89 -27.50
N LYS A 66 -20.41 -11.57 -27.64
CA LYS A 66 -21.48 -10.90 -28.41
C LYS A 66 -22.91 -11.39 -28.12
N ARG A 67 -23.13 -11.96 -26.93
CA ARG A 67 -24.40 -12.59 -26.52
C ARG A 67 -25.17 -11.79 -25.47
N PHE A 68 -24.56 -10.76 -24.91
CA PHE A 68 -25.12 -9.99 -23.80
C PHE A 68 -25.27 -8.52 -24.17
N ASN A 69 -26.38 -7.91 -23.74
CA ASN A 69 -26.59 -6.47 -23.85
C ASN A 69 -25.78 -5.74 -22.75
N ASP A 70 -25.63 -4.42 -22.87
CA ASP A 70 -24.78 -3.64 -21.95
C ASP A 70 -25.28 -3.68 -20.50
N ALA A 71 -26.61 -3.76 -20.29
CA ALA A 71 -27.23 -3.85 -18.97
C ALA A 71 -26.88 -5.18 -18.28
N THR A 72 -26.97 -6.30 -18.99
CA THR A 72 -26.63 -7.64 -18.46
C THR A 72 -25.13 -7.77 -18.19
N VAL A 73 -24.27 -7.19 -19.05
CA VAL A 73 -22.83 -7.18 -18.79
C VAL A 73 -22.51 -6.34 -17.56
N ALA A 74 -23.15 -5.18 -17.39
CA ALA A 74 -22.99 -4.32 -16.22
C ALA A 74 -23.38 -5.05 -14.92
N GLU A 75 -24.56 -5.68 -14.91
CA GLU A 75 -25.05 -6.45 -13.76
C GLU A 75 -24.11 -7.61 -13.39
N LEU A 76 -23.70 -8.42 -14.36
CA LEU A 76 -22.87 -9.62 -14.10
C LEU A 76 -21.42 -9.29 -13.78
N SER A 77 -20.87 -8.22 -14.36
CA SER A 77 -19.49 -7.80 -14.11
C SER A 77 -19.36 -6.87 -12.89
N GLY A 78 -20.47 -6.35 -12.36
CA GLY A 78 -20.45 -5.35 -11.28
C GLY A 78 -19.92 -3.98 -11.72
N LEU A 79 -19.88 -3.71 -13.02
CA LEU A 79 -19.53 -2.42 -13.62
C LEU A 79 -20.79 -1.60 -13.92
N SER A 80 -20.62 -0.29 -14.10
CA SER A 80 -21.71 0.55 -14.60
C SER A 80 -21.92 0.33 -16.11
N GLU A 81 -23.14 0.58 -16.59
CA GLU A 81 -23.43 0.54 -18.03
C GLU A 81 -22.54 1.52 -18.83
N GLU A 82 -22.15 2.65 -18.25
CA GLU A 82 -21.23 3.61 -18.87
C GLU A 82 -19.83 3.05 -19.05
N GLU A 83 -19.32 2.29 -18.08
CA GLU A 83 -18.03 1.60 -18.19
C GLU A 83 -18.07 0.50 -19.25
N VAL A 84 -19.15 -0.28 -19.29
CA VAL A 84 -19.34 -1.31 -20.31
C VAL A 84 -19.42 -0.69 -21.71
N ARG A 85 -20.16 0.41 -21.89
CA ARG A 85 -20.21 1.15 -23.17
C ARG A 85 -18.84 1.67 -23.59
N ARG A 86 -18.03 2.17 -22.64
CA ARG A 86 -16.65 2.61 -22.93
C ARG A 86 -15.75 1.45 -23.34
N LEU A 87 -15.85 0.30 -22.66
CA LEU A 87 -15.10 -0.90 -23.01
C LEU A 87 -15.45 -1.40 -24.40
N ARG A 88 -16.75 -1.39 -24.76
CA ARG A 88 -17.22 -1.78 -26.09
C ARG A 88 -16.83 -0.80 -27.20
N ALA A 89 -16.60 0.47 -26.87
CA ALA A 89 -16.13 1.48 -27.82
C ALA A 89 -14.60 1.49 -28.00
N GLN A 90 -13.86 0.79 -27.15
CA GLN A 90 -12.40 0.63 -27.24
C GLN A 90 -11.97 -0.61 -28.05
N ASP A 91 -12.90 -1.50 -28.38
CA ASP A 91 -12.72 -2.70 -29.19
C ASP A 91 -13.09 -2.44 -30.66
#